data_AF-A0A960GBQ0-F1
#
_entry.id   AF-A0A960GBQ0-F1
#
_cell.length_a   1.000
_cell.length_b   1.000
_cell.length_c   1.000
_cell.angle_alpha   90.00
_cell.angle_beta   90.00
_cell.angle_gamma   90.00
#
_symmetry.space_group_name_H-M   'P 1'
#
loop_
_entity.id
_entity.type
_entity.pdbx_description
1 polymer ?
#
loop_
_entity_poly.entity_id
_entity_poly.type
_entity_poly.pdbx_seq_one_letter_code
_entity_poly.pdbx_strand_id
1 'polypeptide(L)'
;MNALTIAVAIACVVGIAGTIVPVLPGPFLVAGAVALWGIVTGGSWGWGIAAFAVVLVAAATGLKYLIPARWMREGGVPSMVLTVGGLAGIVGFFVIPIVGLILGFVAGVFVAELVRVKTLQKAWPTTWTAMKAAGLSMLIDLASVLLVTAAWVGVVLAHD
;
A
#
# COMPACT_ATOMS: atom_id res chain seq x y z
N MET A 1 -25.36 17.49 -5.42
CA MET A 1 -24.28 16.93 -4.57
C MET A 1 -24.61 17.16 -3.10
N ASN A 2 -24.76 16.09 -2.31
CA ASN A 2 -25.01 16.18 -0.87
C ASN A 2 -23.67 16.25 -0.08
N ALA A 3 -23.75 16.56 1.22
CA ALA A 3 -22.56 16.71 2.08
C ALA A 3 -21.69 15.44 2.15
N LEU A 4 -22.32 14.26 2.03
CA LEU A 4 -21.64 12.97 2.04
C LEU A 4 -20.75 12.78 0.81
N THR A 5 -21.25 13.10 -0.39
CA THR A 5 -20.48 13.03 -1.65
C THR A 5 -19.25 13.95 -1.60
N ILE A 6 -19.36 15.14 -1.01
CA ILE A 6 -18.24 16.07 -0.86
C ILE A 6 -17.19 15.51 0.13
N ALA A 7 -17.64 14.98 1.27
CA ALA A 7 -16.73 14.39 2.27
C ALA A 7 -15.96 13.19 1.68
N VAL A 8 -16.61 12.37 0.86
CA VAL A 8 -16.00 11.21 0.19
C VAL A 8 -15.01 11.66 -0.88
N ALA A 9 -15.31 12.71 -1.65
CA ALA A 9 -14.35 13.28 -2.60
C ALA A 9 -13.07 13.76 -1.90
N ILE A 10 -13.22 14.47 -0.77
CA ILE A 10 -12.08 14.92 0.05
C ILE A 10 -11.29 13.71 0.58
N ALA A 11 -11.98 12.70 1.10
CA ALA A 11 -11.35 11.47 1.56
C ALA A 11 -10.58 10.77 0.44
N CYS A 12 -11.11 10.70 -0.79
CA CYS A 12 -10.40 10.14 -1.94
C CYS A 12 -9.11 10.93 -2.24
N VAL A 13 -9.15 12.26 -2.26
CA VAL A 13 -7.95 13.09 -2.48
C VAL A 13 -6.91 12.87 -1.37
N VAL A 14 -7.35 12.86 -0.11
CA VAL A 14 -6.49 12.60 1.05
C VAL A 14 -5.91 11.18 1.00
N GLY A 15 -6.70 10.19 0.59
CA GLY A 15 -6.26 8.80 0.49
C GLY A 15 -5.28 8.57 -0.66
N ILE A 16 -5.47 9.25 -1.80
CA ILE A 16 -4.48 9.26 -2.90
C ILE A 16 -3.17 9.88 -2.40
N ALA A 17 -3.24 11.06 -1.76
CA ALA A 17 -2.06 11.72 -1.20
C ALA A 17 -1.38 10.87 -0.12
N GLY A 18 -2.16 10.21 0.75
CA GLY A 18 -1.68 9.28 1.79
C GLY A 18 -1.12 7.97 1.23
N THR A 19 -1.43 7.62 -0.01
CA THR A 19 -0.76 6.49 -0.69
C THR A 19 0.65 6.88 -1.13
N ILE A 20 0.86 8.17 -1.45
CA ILE A 20 2.17 8.71 -1.84
C ILE A 20 3.02 9.03 -0.62
N VAL A 21 2.40 9.63 0.39
CA VAL A 21 3.02 10.03 1.65
C VAL A 21 2.64 9.00 2.71
N PRO A 22 3.58 8.13 3.17
CA PRO A 22 3.27 6.93 3.97
C PRO A 22 2.82 7.22 5.42
N VAL A 23 2.08 8.30 5.65
CA VAL A 23 1.49 8.70 6.93
C VAL A 23 0.11 8.05 7.13
N LEU A 24 -0.64 7.81 6.05
CA LEU A 24 -2.02 7.28 6.10
C LEU A 24 -2.16 6.01 5.24
N PRO A 25 -2.91 5.00 5.70
CA PRO A 25 -3.25 3.83 4.89
C PRO A 25 -4.26 4.21 3.79
N GLY A 26 -3.77 4.91 2.77
CA GLY A 26 -4.55 5.53 1.70
C GLY A 26 -5.59 4.62 1.03
N PRO A 27 -5.23 3.40 0.58
CA PRO A 27 -6.18 2.46 -0.02
C PRO A 27 -7.35 2.11 0.90
N PHE A 28 -7.10 1.94 2.20
CA PHE A 28 -8.15 1.62 3.17
C PHE A 28 -9.05 2.81 3.47
N LEU A 29 -8.49 4.02 3.50
CA LEU A 29 -9.26 5.25 3.68
C LEU A 29 -10.21 5.48 2.50
N VAL A 30 -9.73 5.30 1.26
CA VAL A 30 -10.57 5.43 0.06
C VAL A 30 -11.63 4.34 -0.01
N ALA A 31 -11.26 3.07 0.24
CA ALA A 31 -12.24 1.98 0.27
C ALA A 31 -13.31 2.21 1.34
N GLY A 32 -12.92 2.62 2.55
CA GLY A 32 -13.84 2.90 3.65
C GLY A 32 -14.79 4.06 3.34
N ALA A 33 -14.28 5.14 2.75
CA ALA A 33 -15.09 6.29 2.37
C ALA A 33 -16.11 5.94 1.27
N VAL A 34 -15.66 5.26 0.20
CA VAL A 34 -16.54 4.85 -0.91
C VAL A 34 -17.54 3.76 -0.48
N ALA A 35 -17.13 2.82 0.37
CA ALA A 35 -18.03 1.81 0.92
C ALA A 35 -19.10 2.44 1.81
N LEU A 36 -18.72 3.37 2.71
CA LEU A 36 -19.67 4.10 3.54
C LEU A 36 -20.65 4.90 2.67
N TRP A 37 -20.16 5.60 1.64
CA TRP A 37 -21.01 6.29 0.68
C TRP A 37 -22.02 5.33 0.04
N GLY A 38 -21.55 4.20 -0.50
CA GLY A 38 -22.40 3.23 -1.18
C GLY A 38 -23.46 2.60 -0.27
N ILE A 39 -23.11 2.33 0.99
CA ILE A 39 -24.06 1.80 1.99
C ILE A 39 -25.14 2.83 2.34
N VAL A 40 -24.76 4.10 2.51
CA VAL A 40 -25.70 5.17 2.90
C VAL A 40 -26.57 5.61 1.73
N THR A 41 -26.02 5.72 0.52
CA THR A 41 -26.77 6.05 -0.70
C THR A 41 -27.72 4.91 -1.09
N GLY A 42 -27.31 3.66 -0.86
CA GLY A 42 -28.12 2.49 -1.17
C GLY A 42 -28.33 2.26 -2.67
N GLY A 43 -29.29 1.40 -3.03
CA GLY A 43 -29.57 1.03 -4.41
C GLY A 43 -28.51 0.09 -5.03
N SER A 44 -28.83 -0.51 -6.18
CA SER A 44 -27.97 -1.49 -6.85
C SER A 44 -26.56 -0.95 -7.15
N TRP A 45 -26.46 0.32 -7.56
CA TRP A 45 -25.18 0.98 -7.84
C TRP A 45 -24.38 1.33 -6.57
N GLY A 46 -25.03 1.77 -5.49
CA GLY A 46 -24.37 2.05 -4.21
C GLY A 46 -23.77 0.80 -3.58
N TRP A 47 -24.52 -0.30 -3.56
CA TRP A 47 -24.02 -1.60 -3.09
C TRP A 47 -22.93 -2.17 -4.01
N GLY A 48 -23.09 -2.03 -5.33
CA GLY A 48 -22.11 -2.49 -6.30
C GLY A 48 -20.74 -1.82 -6.14
N ILE A 49 -20.72 -0.48 -6.00
CA ILE A 49 -19.46 0.26 -5.85
C ILE A 49 -18.81 0.03 -4.49
N ALA A 50 -19.60 -0.13 -3.42
CA ALA A 50 -19.09 -0.48 -2.10
C ALA A 50 -18.40 -1.85 -2.10
N ALA A 51 -19.05 -2.87 -2.68
CA ALA A 51 -18.46 -4.20 -2.81
C ALA A 51 -17.19 -4.17 -3.68
N PHE A 52 -17.23 -3.46 -4.81
CA PHE A 52 -16.07 -3.29 -5.68
C PHE A 52 -14.87 -2.65 -4.95
N ALA A 53 -15.10 -1.57 -4.21
CA ALA A 53 -14.05 -0.87 -3.46
C ALA A 53 -13.38 -1.77 -2.43
N VAL A 54 -14.18 -2.50 -1.64
CA VAL A 54 -13.67 -3.42 -0.61
C VAL A 54 -12.90 -4.59 -1.25
N VAL A 55 -13.48 -5.23 -2.27
CA VAL A 55 -12.86 -6.39 -2.92
C VAL A 55 -11.55 -6.00 -3.61
N LEU A 56 -11.50 -4.88 -4.32
CA LEU A 56 -10.30 -4.45 -5.04
C LEU A 56 -9.16 -4.13 -4.08
N VAL A 57 -9.42 -3.39 -3.00
CA VAL A 57 -8.39 -3.05 -2.01
C VAL A 57 -7.96 -4.27 -1.20
N ALA A 58 -8.89 -5.17 -0.87
CA ALA A 58 -8.55 -6.45 -0.23
C ALA A 58 -7.66 -7.32 -1.13
N ALA A 59 -7.98 -7.39 -2.43
CA ALA A 59 -7.18 -8.12 -3.41
C ALA A 59 -5.79 -7.49 -3.59
N ALA A 60 -5.70 -6.16 -3.73
CA ALA A 60 -4.42 -5.45 -3.82
C ALA A 60 -3.54 -5.68 -2.58
N THR A 61 -4.15 -5.60 -1.39
CA THR A 61 -3.49 -5.91 -0.12
C THR A 61 -3.02 -7.36 -0.08
N GLY A 62 -3.87 -8.31 -0.49
CA GLY A 62 -3.51 -9.72 -0.60
C GLY A 62 -2.34 -9.96 -1.53
N LEU A 63 -2.37 -9.40 -2.76
CA LEU A 63 -1.29 -9.52 -3.73
C LEU A 63 0.04 -9.02 -3.16
N LYS A 64 0.04 -7.86 -2.50
CA LYS A 64 1.28 -7.25 -1.99
C LYS A 64 1.95 -8.08 -0.89
N TYR A 65 1.19 -8.85 -0.12
CA TYR A 65 1.74 -9.72 0.93
C TYR A 65 2.01 -11.13 0.44
N LEU A 66 1.12 -11.69 -0.39
CA LEU A 66 1.20 -13.07 -0.84
C LEU A 66 2.29 -13.28 -1.89
N ILE A 67 2.51 -12.32 -2.79
CA ILE A 67 3.53 -12.43 -3.84
C ILE A 67 4.94 -12.50 -3.23
N PRO A 68 5.38 -11.56 -2.37
CA PRO A 68 6.71 -11.64 -1.76
C PRO A 68 6.86 -12.86 -0.84
N ALA A 69 5.81 -13.20 -0.08
CA ALA A 69 5.82 -14.39 0.77
C ALA A 69 6.02 -15.68 -0.04
N ARG A 70 5.39 -15.77 -1.21
CA ARG A 70 5.55 -16.89 -2.14
C ARG A 70 6.96 -16.92 -2.73
N TRP A 71 7.48 -15.80 -3.23
CA TRP A 71 8.83 -15.73 -3.80
C TRP A 71 9.92 -16.10 -2.79
N MET A 72 9.80 -15.65 -1.53
CA MET A 72 10.77 -16.00 -0.50
C MET A 72 10.72 -17.49 -0.14
N ARG A 73 9.52 -18.09 -0.10
CA ARG A 73 9.36 -19.54 0.12
C ARG A 73 9.91 -20.37 -1.02
N GLU A 74 9.63 -20.00 -2.26
CA GLU A 74 10.16 -20.66 -3.47
C GLU A 74 11.69 -20.51 -3.55
N GLY A 75 12.26 -19.43 -3.02
CA GLY A 75 13.70 -19.22 -2.86
C GLY A 75 14.37 -20.01 -1.71
N GLY A 76 13.63 -20.89 -1.02
CA GLY A 76 14.18 -21.74 0.05
C GLY A 76 14.36 -21.05 1.40
N VAL A 77 13.78 -19.86 1.62
CA VAL A 77 13.87 -19.15 2.90
C VAL A 77 13.03 -19.89 3.96
N PRO A 78 13.62 -20.33 5.08
CA PRO A 78 12.89 -21.01 6.14
C PRO A 78 11.76 -20.14 6.71
N SER A 79 10.62 -20.74 7.04
CA SER A 79 9.44 -20.04 7.59
C SER A 79 9.77 -19.21 8.83
N MET A 80 10.64 -19.74 9.70
CA MET A 80 11.17 -19.05 10.89
C MET A 80 11.84 -17.71 10.54
N VAL A 81 12.61 -17.65 9.44
CA VAL A 81 13.28 -16.42 8.98
C VAL A 81 12.26 -15.40 8.50
N LEU A 82 11.19 -15.85 7.82
CA LEU A 82 10.05 -15.01 7.43
C LEU A 82 9.33 -14.43 8.65
N THR A 83 9.06 -15.27 9.66
CA THR A 83 8.34 -14.85 10.87
C THR A 83 9.17 -13.89 11.72
N VAL A 84 10.46 -14.19 11.93
CA VAL A 84 11.37 -13.31 12.68
C VAL A 84 11.59 -11.99 11.93
N GLY A 85 11.81 -12.03 10.60
CA GLY A 85 11.92 -10.83 9.77
C GLY A 85 10.64 -9.99 9.77
N GLY A 86 9.47 -10.62 9.71
CA GLY A 86 8.18 -9.95 9.80
C GLY A 86 7.95 -9.28 11.16
N LEU A 87 8.23 -9.99 12.27
CA LEU A 87 8.13 -9.44 13.63
C LEU A 87 9.15 -8.31 13.85
N ALA A 88 10.38 -8.47 13.39
CA ALA A 88 11.39 -7.42 13.42
C ALA A 88 10.98 -6.20 12.58
N GLY A 89 10.32 -6.42 11.43
CA GLY A 89 9.74 -5.35 10.61
C GLY A 89 8.60 -4.61 11.31
N ILE A 90 7.72 -5.32 12.02
CA ILE A 90 6.67 -4.72 12.85
C ILE A 90 7.30 -3.86 13.95
N VAL A 91 8.27 -4.40 14.71
CA VAL A 91 8.97 -3.64 15.76
C VAL A 91 9.70 -2.43 15.16
N GLY A 92 10.42 -2.61 14.05
CA GLY A 92 11.14 -1.55 13.35
C GLY A 92 10.21 -0.44 12.83
N PHE A 93 9.00 -0.78 12.40
CA PHE A 93 7.96 0.18 11.99
C PHE A 93 7.54 1.11 13.14
N PHE A 94 7.44 0.59 14.37
CA PHE A 94 7.11 1.40 15.55
C PHE A 94 8.32 2.19 16.09
N VAL A 95 9.54 1.73 15.84
CA VAL A 95 10.78 2.37 16.33
C VAL A 95 11.20 3.55 15.44
N ILE A 96 10.93 3.52 14.13
CA ILE A 96 11.34 4.59 13.21
C ILE A 96 10.12 5.07 12.42
N PRO A 97 9.49 6.18 12.84
CA PRO A 97 8.28 6.69 12.22
C PRO A 97 8.60 7.36 10.87
N ILE A 98 8.72 6.50 9.86
CA ILE A 98 8.24 6.72 8.48
C ILE A 98 9.14 7.56 7.55
N VAL A 99 9.87 8.59 7.98
CA VAL A 99 10.90 9.26 7.11
C VAL A 99 12.30 8.68 7.35
N GLY A 100 12.60 8.28 8.59
CA GLY A 100 13.87 7.63 8.94
C GLY A 100 13.96 6.17 8.52
N LEU A 101 12.84 5.50 8.21
CA LEU A 101 12.85 4.06 7.92
C LEU A 101 13.31 3.79 6.49
N ILE A 102 12.84 4.53 5.48
CA ILE A 102 13.29 4.33 4.09
C ILE A 102 14.74 4.83 3.95
N LEU A 103 15.04 6.03 4.45
CA LEU A 103 16.39 6.58 4.41
C LEU A 103 17.36 5.81 5.32
N GLY A 104 16.94 5.37 6.50
CA GLY A 104 17.75 4.60 7.45
C GLY A 104 17.84 3.10 7.13
N PHE A 105 16.88 2.51 6.41
CA PHE A 105 17.01 1.17 5.84
C PHE A 105 17.96 1.19 4.65
N VAL A 106 17.81 2.15 3.73
CA VAL A 106 18.74 2.32 2.60
C VAL A 106 20.14 2.66 3.10
N ALA A 107 20.29 3.61 4.03
CA ALA A 107 21.59 3.96 4.61
C ALA A 107 22.13 2.87 5.55
N GLY A 108 21.28 2.20 6.32
CA GLY A 108 21.68 1.14 7.25
C GLY A 108 22.14 -0.13 6.55
N VAL A 109 21.44 -0.56 5.50
CA VAL A 109 21.86 -1.67 4.63
C VAL A 109 23.14 -1.28 3.90
N PHE A 110 23.24 -0.06 3.36
CA PHE A 110 24.44 0.43 2.69
C PHE A 110 25.65 0.47 3.63
N VAL A 111 25.51 0.97 4.86
CA VAL A 111 26.57 1.02 5.88
C VAL A 111 26.93 -0.37 6.38
N ALA A 112 25.96 -1.25 6.67
CA ALA A 112 26.22 -2.61 7.11
C ALA A 112 26.96 -3.43 6.04
N GLU A 113 26.57 -3.29 4.77
CA GLU A 113 27.23 -3.96 3.65
C GLU A 113 28.60 -3.32 3.34
N LEU A 114 28.78 -2.00 3.53
CA LEU A 114 30.09 -1.33 3.44
C LEU A 114 31.06 -1.78 4.53
N VAL A 115 30.59 -1.97 5.76
CA VAL A 115 31.41 -2.46 6.88
C VAL A 115 31.80 -3.92 6.66
N ARG A 116 30.89 -4.74 6.09
CA ARG A 116 31.12 -6.16 5.81
C ARG A 116 32.03 -6.41 4.60
N VAL A 117 31.77 -5.73 3.48
CA VAL A 117 32.40 -6.03 2.18
C VAL A 117 33.54 -5.06 1.87
N LYS A 118 33.59 -3.89 2.53
CA LYS A 118 34.59 -2.82 2.36
C LYS A 118 34.75 -2.33 0.90
N THR A 119 33.79 -2.60 0.03
CA THR A 119 33.87 -2.21 -1.40
C THR A 119 32.50 -1.84 -1.97
N LEU A 120 32.37 -0.61 -2.47
CA LEU A 120 31.12 -0.01 -2.97
C LEU A 120 30.47 -0.77 -4.16
N GLN A 121 31.27 -1.48 -4.97
CA GLN A 121 30.80 -2.10 -6.21
C GLN A 121 29.89 -3.33 -6.03
N LYS A 122 29.90 -4.00 -4.87
CA LYS A 122 29.12 -5.24 -4.65
C LYS A 122 27.78 -5.03 -3.93
N ALA A 123 27.56 -3.89 -3.28
CA ALA A 123 26.37 -3.62 -2.46
C ALA A 123 25.16 -3.05 -3.24
N TRP A 124 25.42 -2.35 -4.35
CA TRP A 124 24.41 -1.60 -5.12
C TRP A 124 23.30 -2.45 -5.80
N PRO A 125 23.59 -3.64 -6.40
CA PRO A 125 22.57 -4.39 -7.15
C PRO A 125 21.44 -4.94 -6.27
N THR A 126 21.75 -5.30 -5.02
CA THR A 126 20.78 -5.89 -4.07
C THR A 126 19.83 -4.82 -3.54
N THR A 127 20.37 -3.65 -3.20
CA THR A 127 19.59 -2.46 -2.80
C THR A 127 18.63 -2.04 -3.90
N TRP A 128 19.07 -2.07 -5.15
CA TRP A 128 18.24 -1.72 -6.31
C TRP A 128 17.05 -2.67 -6.51
N THR A 129 17.23 -3.96 -6.25
CA THR A 129 16.16 -4.96 -6.35
C THR A 129 15.09 -4.75 -5.26
N ALA A 130 15.50 -4.47 -4.02
CA ALA A 130 14.59 -4.13 -2.94
C ALA A 130 13.79 -2.84 -3.22
N MET A 131 14.44 -1.82 -3.79
CA MET A 131 13.77 -0.57 -4.19
C MET A 131 12.70 -0.80 -5.28
N LYS A 132 12.98 -1.66 -6.27
CA LYS A 132 12.00 -2.03 -7.29
C LYS A 132 10.78 -2.73 -6.70
N ALA A 133 10.98 -3.64 -5.75
CA ALA A 133 9.89 -4.34 -5.07
C ALA A 133 9.01 -3.36 -4.27
N ALA A 134 9.63 -2.43 -3.55
CA ALA A 134 8.92 -1.37 -2.83
C ALA A 134 8.13 -0.44 -3.76
N GLY A 135 8.75 -0.01 -4.87
CA GLY A 135 8.10 0.83 -5.89
C GLY A 135 6.92 0.12 -6.58
N LEU A 136 7.05 -1.19 -6.85
CA LEU A 136 5.95 -1.99 -7.40
C LEU A 136 4.78 -2.11 -6.42
N SER A 137 5.04 -2.31 -5.13
CA SER A 137 4.00 -2.32 -4.10
C SER A 137 3.26 -0.96 -4.03
N MET A 138 3.99 0.14 -4.15
CA MET A 138 3.41 1.49 -4.16
C MET A 138 2.55 1.74 -5.41
N LEU A 139 2.98 1.24 -6.58
CA LEU A 139 2.19 1.30 -7.82
C LEU A 139 0.88 0.51 -7.71
N ILE A 140 0.91 -0.66 -7.07
CA ILE A 140 -0.29 -1.48 -6.84
C ILE A 140 -1.28 -0.73 -5.94
N ASP A 141 -0.80 -0.17 -4.82
CA ASP A 141 -1.63 0.60 -3.91
C ASP A 141 -2.22 1.84 -4.62
N LEU A 142 -1.41 2.58 -5.39
CA LEU A 142 -1.85 3.76 -6.15
C LEU A 142 -2.89 3.41 -7.22
N ALA A 143 -2.66 2.35 -7.99
CA ALA A 143 -3.58 1.89 -9.03
C ALA A 143 -4.94 1.49 -8.42
N SER A 144 -4.93 0.78 -7.29
CA SER A 144 -6.17 0.40 -6.60
C SER A 144 -7.00 1.61 -6.19
N VAL A 145 -6.37 2.62 -5.59
CA VAL A 145 -7.03 3.84 -5.13
C VAL A 145 -7.61 4.64 -6.30
N LEU A 146 -6.86 4.76 -7.39
CA LEU A 146 -7.30 5.47 -8.59
C LEU A 146 -8.49 4.77 -9.25
N LEU A 147 -8.47 3.44 -9.37
CA LEU A 147 -9.58 2.68 -9.94
C LEU A 147 -10.85 2.79 -9.10
N VAL A 148 -10.74 2.68 -7.77
CA VAL A 148 -11.90 2.86 -6.85
C VAL A 148 -12.47 4.27 -6.99
N THR A 149 -11.59 5.29 -6.97
CA THR A 149 -12.01 6.69 -7.07
C THR A 149 -12.68 6.97 -8.42
N ALA A 150 -12.08 6.52 -9.53
CA ALA A 150 -12.63 6.72 -10.87
C ALA A 150 -13.98 6.03 -11.07
N ALA A 151 -14.13 4.80 -10.58
CA ALA A 151 -15.39 4.06 -10.64
C ALA A 151 -16.47 4.75 -9.82
N TRP A 152 -16.15 5.23 -8.61
CA TRP A 152 -17.08 5.99 -7.78
C TRP A 152 -17.52 7.30 -8.44
N VAL A 153 -16.59 8.08 -8.99
CA VAL A 153 -16.91 9.31 -9.74
C VAL A 153 -17.82 9.00 -10.92
N GLY A 154 -17.56 7.92 -11.66
CA GLY A 154 -18.43 7.49 -12.77
C GLY A 154 -19.86 7.20 -12.33
N VAL A 155 -20.04 6.51 -11.19
CA VAL A 155 -21.37 6.23 -10.62
C VAL A 155 -22.07 7.51 -10.19
N VAL A 156 -21.36 8.41 -9.50
CA VAL A 156 -21.90 9.72 -9.10
C VAL A 156 -22.36 10.51 -10.32
N LEU A 157 -21.54 10.65 -11.36
CA LEU A 157 -21.90 11.41 -12.56
C LEU A 157 -23.06 10.80 -13.37
N ALA A 158 -23.28 9.50 -13.28
CA ALA A 158 -24.35 8.81 -13.98
C ALA A 158 -25.69 8.81 -13.22
N HIS A 159 -25.68 9.03 -11.90
CA HIS A 159 -26.83 8.76 -11.03
C HIS A 159 -27.12 9.81 -9.94
N ASP A 160 -26.28 10.83 -9.74
CA ASP A 160 -26.58 12.05 -8.93
C ASP A 160 -27.02 13.22 -9.82
#